data_AF-A0A966P0W6-F1
#
_entry.id   AF-A0A966P0W6-F1
#
_cell.length_a   1.000
_cell.length_b   1.000
_cell.length_c   1.000
_cell.angle_alpha   90.00
_cell.angle_beta   90.00
_cell.angle_gamma   90.00
#
_symmetry.space_group_name_H-M   'P 1'
#
loop_
_entity.id
_entity.type
_entity.pdbx_description
1 polymer ?
#
loop_
_entity_poly.entity_id
_entity_poly.type
_entity_poly.pdbx_seq_one_letter_code
_entity_poly.pdbx_strand_id
1 'polypeptide(L)'
;MSDSHDHKVHMKAADHHRKAAHHFEAAAKHQLAAAAADEADDTVKAAHHAYLAYGHQLQAVHLAEQAALEDESVDHADVDHGDEEHVGDEHASDH
;
A
#
# COMPACT_ATOMS: atom_id res chain seq x y z
N MET A 1 -23.27 -2.66 10.09
CA MET A 1 -22.07 -2.78 10.94
C MET A 1 -20.78 -2.43 10.18
N SER A 2 -20.84 -1.91 8.95
CA SER A 2 -19.67 -1.59 8.09
C SER A 2 -18.78 -0.46 8.63
N ASP A 3 -19.37 0.58 9.23
CA ASP A 3 -18.66 1.81 9.61
C ASP A 3 -17.45 1.60 10.57
N SER A 4 -17.48 0.55 11.40
CA SER A 4 -16.36 0.21 12.29
C SER A 4 -15.26 -0.62 11.61
N HIS A 5 -15.58 -1.35 10.54
CA HIS A 5 -14.63 -2.14 9.78
C HIS A 5 -13.84 -1.24 8.84
N ASP A 6 -14.53 -0.42 8.05
CA ASP A 6 -13.93 0.50 7.06
C ASP A 6 -13.01 1.51 7.77
N HIS A 7 -13.44 2.02 8.92
CA HIS A 7 -12.59 2.88 9.76
C HIS A 7 -11.28 2.20 10.19
N LYS A 8 -11.31 0.90 10.52
CA LYS A 8 -10.10 0.16 10.90
C LYS A 8 -9.17 -0.06 9.70
N VAL A 9 -9.74 -0.29 8.52
CA VAL A 9 -8.96 -0.48 7.29
C VAL A 9 -8.26 0.80 6.89
N HIS A 10 -8.97 1.94 6.86
CA HIS A 10 -8.35 3.23 6.57
C HIS A 10 -7.28 3.64 7.61
N MET A 11 -7.45 3.28 8.88
CA MET A 11 -6.41 3.50 9.89
C MET A 11 -5.13 2.69 9.61
N LYS A 12 -5.26 1.44 9.14
CA LYS A 12 -4.11 0.61 8.74
C LYS A 12 -3.43 1.14 7.47
N ALA A 13 -4.20 1.51 6.46
CA ALA A 13 -3.66 2.14 5.25
C ALA A 13 -2.89 3.44 5.60
N ALA A 14 -3.46 4.27 6.47
CA ALA A 14 -2.79 5.48 6.95
C ALA A 14 -1.50 5.19 7.76
N ASP A 15 -1.45 4.11 8.53
CA ASP A 15 -0.21 3.65 9.20
C ASP A 15 0.86 3.24 8.18
N HIS A 16 0.48 2.48 7.15
CA HIS A 16 1.39 2.08 6.07
C HIS A 16 1.91 3.30 5.30
N HIS A 17 1.04 4.26 4.95
CA HIS A 17 1.47 5.53 4.32
C HIS A 17 2.45 6.32 5.18
N ARG A 18 2.23 6.43 6.49
CA ARG A 18 3.17 7.12 7.40
C ARG A 18 4.53 6.45 7.43
N LYS A 19 4.58 5.12 7.48
CA LYS A 19 5.84 4.36 7.43
C LYS A 19 6.52 4.51 6.07
N ALA A 20 5.77 4.48 4.97
CA ALA A 20 6.30 4.72 3.63
C ALA A 20 6.95 6.10 3.51
N ALA A 21 6.25 7.15 3.99
CA ALA A 21 6.76 8.51 4.00
C ALA A 21 8.06 8.65 4.80
N HIS A 22 8.14 8.02 5.97
CA HIS A 22 9.38 7.97 6.77
C HIS A 22 10.56 7.37 5.97
N HIS A 23 10.32 6.27 5.25
CA HIS A 23 11.35 5.67 4.41
C HIS A 23 11.73 6.54 3.20
N PHE A 24 10.76 7.20 2.56
CA PHE A 24 11.06 8.16 1.49
C PHE A 24 11.90 9.35 1.99
N GLU A 25 11.60 9.86 3.18
CA GLU A 25 12.40 10.91 3.80
C GLU A 25 13.84 10.44 4.07
N ALA A 26 14.01 9.25 4.63
CA ALA A 26 15.33 8.65 4.86
C ALA A 26 16.10 8.43 3.54
N ALA A 27 15.42 7.93 2.50
CA ALA A 27 16.01 7.77 1.18
C ALA A 27 16.50 9.10 0.59
N ALA A 28 15.67 10.15 0.67
CA ALA A 28 16.03 11.48 0.18
C ALA A 28 17.25 12.05 0.92
N LYS A 29 17.32 11.90 2.25
CA LYS A 29 18.49 12.30 3.05
C LYS A 29 19.76 11.58 2.59
N HIS A 30 19.67 10.29 2.30
CA HIS A 30 20.82 9.53 1.81
C HIS A 30 21.21 9.91 0.38
N GLN A 31 20.26 10.21 -0.51
CA GLN A 31 20.60 10.71 -1.85
C GLN A 31 21.36 12.05 -1.79
N LEU A 32 20.92 12.97 -0.92
CA LEU A 32 21.63 14.23 -0.69
C LEU A 32 23.04 14.01 -0.14
N ALA A 33 23.20 13.07 0.80
CA ALA A 33 24.51 12.71 1.34
C ALA A 33 25.42 12.03 0.30
N ALA A 34 24.85 11.23 -0.61
CA ALA A 34 25.59 10.62 -1.71
C ALA A 34 26.11 11.69 -2.68
N ALA A 35 25.25 12.63 -3.08
CA ALA A 35 25.64 13.76 -3.93
C ALA A 35 26.74 14.61 -3.29
N ALA A 36 26.62 14.95 -2.00
CA ALA A 36 27.64 15.70 -1.29
C ALA A 36 28.98 14.95 -1.16
N ALA A 37 28.97 13.61 -1.09
CA ALA A 37 30.19 12.81 -1.08
C ALA A 37 30.84 12.74 -2.46
N ASP A 38 30.04 12.64 -3.52
CA ASP A 38 30.50 12.68 -4.92
C ASP A 38 31.14 14.03 -5.25
N GLU A 39 30.54 15.14 -4.84
CA GLU A 39 31.11 16.50 -4.95
C GLU A 39 32.47 16.65 -4.24
N ALA A 40 32.75 15.79 -3.24
CA ALA A 40 34.00 15.76 -2.49
C ALA A 40 34.99 14.70 -3.03
N ASP A 41 34.73 14.11 -4.20
CA ASP A 41 35.49 12.99 -4.79
C ASP A 41 35.56 11.72 -3.90
N ASP A 42 34.67 11.58 -2.89
CA ASP A 42 34.59 10.40 -2.01
C ASP A 42 33.61 9.37 -2.61
N THR A 43 34.09 8.66 -3.64
CA THR A 43 33.30 7.69 -4.40
C THR A 43 32.80 6.50 -3.56
N VAL A 44 33.54 6.09 -2.53
CA VAL A 44 33.15 4.98 -1.65
C VAL A 44 31.96 5.39 -0.79
N LYS A 45 32.00 6.59 -0.22
CA LYS A 45 30.91 7.12 0.60
C LYS A 45 29.68 7.47 -0.24
N ALA A 46 29.87 7.99 -1.45
CA ALA A 46 28.80 8.23 -2.41
C ALA A 46 28.06 6.92 -2.72
N ALA A 47 28.79 5.86 -3.09
CA ALA A 47 28.21 4.54 -3.37
C ALA A 47 27.48 3.94 -2.15
N HIS A 48 28.07 4.05 -0.96
CA HIS A 48 27.45 3.57 0.27
C HIS A 48 26.12 4.26 0.56
N HIS A 49 26.06 5.60 0.47
CA HIS A 49 24.82 6.33 0.69
C HIS A 49 23.78 6.07 -0.40
N ALA A 50 24.20 5.93 -1.66
CA ALA A 50 23.30 5.54 -2.75
C ALA A 50 22.65 4.16 -2.50
N TYR A 51 23.42 3.18 -1.99
CA TYR A 51 22.89 1.88 -1.61
C TYR A 51 21.85 1.96 -0.47
N LEU A 52 22.13 2.73 0.58
CA LEU A 52 21.17 2.94 1.67
C LEU A 52 19.89 3.62 1.19
N ALA A 53 20.01 4.61 0.31
CA ALA A 53 18.86 5.27 -0.29
C ALA A 53 17.99 4.27 -1.06
N TYR A 54 18.60 3.41 -1.87
CA TYR A 54 17.89 2.37 -2.62
C TYR A 54 17.13 1.41 -1.71
N GLY A 55 17.76 0.95 -0.62
CA GLY A 55 17.10 0.09 0.36
C GLY A 55 15.84 0.73 0.96
N HIS A 56 15.91 2.00 1.32
CA HIS A 56 14.75 2.73 1.83
C HIS A 56 13.68 2.99 0.76
N GLN A 57 14.05 3.22 -0.50
CA GLN A 57 13.08 3.35 -1.60
C GLN A 57 12.26 2.06 -1.77
N LEU A 58 12.91 0.89 -1.73
CA LEU A 58 12.20 -0.39 -1.81
C LEU A 58 11.21 -0.58 -0.65
N GLN A 59 11.63 -0.27 0.58
CA GLN A 59 10.76 -0.34 1.75
C GLN A 59 9.58 0.62 1.64
N ALA A 60 9.83 1.84 1.19
CA ALA A 60 8.79 2.86 1.03
C ALA A 60 7.73 2.46 0.01
N VAL A 61 8.16 1.95 -1.16
CA VAL A 61 7.26 1.46 -2.21
C VAL A 61 6.44 0.28 -1.71
N HIS A 62 7.07 -0.70 -1.06
CA HIS A 62 6.35 -1.86 -0.52
C HIS A 62 5.26 -1.46 0.50
N LEU A 63 5.57 -0.52 1.40
CA LEU A 63 4.58 -0.01 2.36
C LEU A 63 3.47 0.80 1.68
N ALA A 64 3.79 1.57 0.63
CA ALA A 64 2.78 2.27 -0.15
C ALA A 64 1.85 1.31 -0.90
N GLU A 65 2.39 0.21 -1.42
CA GLU A 65 1.61 -0.89 -2.03
C GLU A 65 0.69 -1.54 -0.99
N GLN A 66 1.21 -1.85 0.21
CA GLN A 66 0.39 -2.37 1.30
C GLN A 66 -0.72 -1.41 1.72
N ALA A 67 -0.47 -0.10 1.72
CA ALA A 67 -1.51 0.88 1.98
C ALA A 67 -2.62 0.83 0.92
N ALA A 68 -2.25 0.79 -0.36
CA ALA A 68 -3.21 0.68 -1.46
C ALA A 68 -4.04 -0.60 -1.38
N LEU A 69 -3.41 -1.74 -1.08
CA LEU A 69 -4.11 -3.02 -0.92
C LEU A 69 -5.08 -3.03 0.27
N GLU A 70 -4.73 -2.37 1.38
CA GLU A 70 -5.65 -2.23 2.51
C GLU A 70 -6.85 -1.37 2.08
N ASP A 71 -6.66 -0.22 1.43
CA ASP A 71 -7.78 0.61 0.96
C ASP A 71 -8.67 -0.12 -0.08
N GLU A 72 -8.09 -0.88 -1.02
CA GLU A 72 -8.84 -1.69 -1.99
C GLU A 72 -9.65 -2.83 -1.33
N SER A 73 -9.22 -3.31 -0.15
CA SER A 73 -9.96 -4.38 0.54
C SER A 73 -11.35 -3.94 1.04
N VAL A 74 -11.59 -2.62 1.16
CA VAL A 74 -12.91 -2.06 1.49
C VAL A 74 -13.84 -2.11 0.27
N ASP A 75 -13.33 -1.79 -0.93
CA ASP A 75 -14.12 -1.80 -2.17
C ASP A 75 -14.61 -3.21 -2.57
N HIS A 76 -13.89 -4.27 -2.18
CA HIS A 76 -14.29 -5.66 -2.44
C HIS A 76 -15.25 -6.25 -1.40
N ALA A 77 -15.42 -5.64 -0.23
CA ALA A 77 -16.32 -6.11 0.82
C ALA A 77 -17.80 -5.77 0.55
N ASP A 78 -18.06 -4.82 -0.35
CA ASP A 78 -19.41 -4.45 -0.80
C ASP A 78 -19.95 -5.34 -1.93
N VAL A 79 -19.14 -6.27 -2.46
CA VAL A 79 -19.61 -7.35 -3.33
C VAL A 79 -20.05 -8.54 -2.45
N ASP A 80 -21.02 -8.29 -1.57
CA ASP A 80 -21.85 -9.36 -1.06
C ASP A 80 -22.61 -9.94 -2.26
N HIS A 81 -22.38 -11.23 -2.51
CA HIS A 81 -23.07 -12.01 -3.53
C HIS A 81 -24.57 -12.08 -3.19
N GLY A 82 -25.30 -11.02 -3.54
CA GLY A 82 -26.76 -10.99 -3.48
C GLY A 82 -27.38 -11.92 -4.52
N ASP A 83 -27.89 -13.04 -4.01
CA ASP A 83 -28.84 -13.99 -4.61
C ASP A 83 -28.36 -14.85 -5.80
N GLU A 84 -27.65 -15.94 -5.48
CA GLU A 84 -27.98 -17.23 -6.10
C GLU A 84 -29.31 -17.77 -5.51
N GLU A 85 -30.44 -17.13 -5.84
CA GLU A 85 -31.74 -17.80 -5.76
C GLU A 85 -31.93 -18.62 -7.04
N HIS A 86 -31.46 -19.86 -6.99
CA HIS A 86 -32.00 -20.93 -7.83
C HIS A 86 -33.47 -21.12 -7.45
N VAL A 87 -34.37 -20.37 -8.09
CA VAL A 87 -35.81 -20.61 -7.95
C VAL A 87 -36.11 -21.93 -8.65
N GLY A 88 -36.26 -22.97 -7.84
CA GLY A 88 -36.83 -24.24 -8.24
C GLY A 88 -38.29 -24.07 -8.63
N ASP A 89 -38.63 -24.67 -9.77
CA ASP A 89 -39.88 -25.32 -10.12
C ASP A 89 -41.10 -25.12 -9.19
N GLU A 90 -42.14 -24.44 -9.66
CA GLU A 90 -43.53 -24.74 -9.26
C GLU A 90 -44.49 -24.64 -10.47
N HIS A 91 -44.86 -25.83 -10.93
CA HIS A 91 -46.10 -26.25 -11.59
C HIS A 91 -47.35 -25.33 -11.58
N ALA A 92 -47.98 -25.35 -12.76
CA ALA A 92 -49.43 -25.44 -13.04
C ALA A 92 -50.28 -24.15 -13.07
N SER A 93 -50.94 -23.93 -14.22
CA SER A 93 -52.40 -23.74 -14.32
C SER A 93 -52.89 -23.91 -15.76
N ASP A 94 -53.90 -24.77 -15.93
CA ASP A 94 -54.70 -25.07 -17.12
C ASP A 94 -55.39 -23.85 -17.75
N HIS A 95 -55.38 -23.74 -19.08
CA HIS A 95 -56.58 -23.86 -19.96
C HIS A 95 -56.22 -23.75 -21.44
#